data_AF-A0A4W6D1J1-F1
#
_entry.id   AF-A0A4W6D1J1-F1
#
_cell.length_a   1.000
_cell.length_b   1.000
_cell.length_c   1.000
_cell.angle_alpha   90.00
_cell.angle_beta   90.00
_cell.angle_gamma   90.00
#
_symmetry.space_group_name_H-M   'P 1'
#
loop_
_entity.id
_entity.type
_entity.pdbx_description
1 polymer ?
#
loop_
_entity_poly.entity_id
_entity_poly.type
_entity_poly.pdbx_seq_one_letter_code
_entity_poly.pdbx_strand_id
1 'polypeptide(L)'
;MSSLQFNAVLLDISNQLSADQLKQMKFLCGGIIGKKDQEKIDAGLKLFQFLTERGKLGADNTEFLSELLKNIERHDLSDKLNSFESQSAHTFSQPNETERAKLDIATEVIAENLGKSWRKLGRKLGLKDVKLESIHRKYATELEETAVELLKEWRKSRGAEARTADLLAALRACQFNLTADKVEDKLKDSGYGEM
;
A
#
# COMPACT_ATOMS: atom_id res chain seq x y z
N MET A 1 3.68 1.29 -14.80
CA MET A 1 3.90 -0.14 -14.46
C MET A 1 3.85 -0.96 -15.72
N SER A 2 4.91 -1.69 -16.04
CA SER A 2 5.04 -2.40 -17.32
C SER A 2 4.12 -3.61 -17.34
N SER A 3 2.97 -3.49 -18.01
CA SER A 3 2.08 -4.59 -18.41
C SER A 3 2.84 -5.81 -18.96
N LEU A 4 4.04 -5.58 -19.49
CA LEU A 4 5.02 -6.59 -19.91
C LEU A 4 5.39 -7.61 -18.83
N GLN A 5 5.63 -7.21 -17.58
CA GLN A 5 6.02 -8.16 -16.51
C GLN A 5 4.84 -9.04 -16.11
N PHE A 6 3.66 -8.44 -15.97
CA PHE A 6 2.42 -9.17 -15.72
C PHE A 6 2.11 -10.16 -16.84
N ASN A 7 2.20 -9.71 -18.10
CA ASN A 7 2.00 -10.57 -19.28
C ASN A 7 3.03 -11.70 -19.35
N ALA A 8 4.27 -11.48 -18.91
CA ALA A 8 5.29 -12.53 -18.85
C ALA A 8 4.93 -13.62 -17.82
N VAL A 9 4.43 -13.24 -16.64
CA VAL A 9 3.96 -14.19 -15.63
C VAL A 9 2.73 -14.95 -16.11
N LEU A 10 1.77 -14.27 -16.73
CA LEU A 10 0.59 -14.91 -17.32
C LEU A 10 0.97 -15.92 -18.43
N LEU A 11 1.98 -15.59 -19.24
CA LEU A 11 2.50 -16.48 -20.27
C LEU A 11 3.17 -17.71 -19.66
N ASP A 12 3.99 -17.53 -18.63
CA ASP A 12 4.64 -18.62 -17.92
C ASP A 12 3.61 -19.56 -17.25
N ILE A 13 2.62 -19.00 -16.57
CA ILE A 13 1.49 -19.76 -15.99
C ILE A 13 0.72 -20.50 -17.09
N SER A 14 0.46 -19.85 -18.23
CA SER A 14 -0.20 -20.48 -19.38
C SER A 14 0.61 -21.65 -19.95
N ASN A 15 1.93 -21.56 -19.97
CA ASN A 15 2.80 -22.64 -20.46
C ASN A 15 2.84 -23.83 -19.48
N GLN A 16 2.64 -23.57 -18.19
CA GLN A 16 2.57 -24.62 -17.17
C GLN A 16 1.17 -25.24 -17.02
N LEU A 17 0.15 -24.70 -17.69
CA LEU A 17 -1.22 -25.22 -17.67
C LEU A 17 -1.40 -26.35 -18.69
N SER A 18 -1.81 -27.52 -18.22
CA SER A 18 -2.18 -28.64 -19.07
C SER A 18 -3.54 -28.42 -19.74
N ALA A 19 -3.79 -29.09 -20.87
CA ALA A 19 -5.07 -28.98 -21.60
C ALA A 19 -6.31 -29.34 -20.76
N ASP A 20 -6.17 -30.26 -19.80
CA ASP A 20 -7.25 -30.60 -18.85
C ASP A 20 -7.55 -29.45 -17.88
N GLN A 21 -6.50 -28.86 -17.31
CA GLN A 21 -6.58 -27.71 -16.41
C GLN A 21 -7.19 -26.50 -17.12
N LEU A 22 -6.88 -26.32 -18.40
CA LEU A 22 -7.51 -25.31 -19.25
C LEU A 22 -9.02 -25.52 -19.39
N LYS A 23 -9.46 -26.77 -19.57
CA LYS A 23 -10.89 -27.10 -19.65
C LYS A 23 -11.60 -26.85 -18.33
N GLN A 24 -10.97 -27.18 -17.20
CA GLN A 24 -11.50 -26.89 -15.87
C GLN A 24 -11.63 -25.37 -15.64
N MET A 25 -10.58 -24.60 -15.95
CA MET A 25 -10.63 -23.13 -15.85
C MET A 25 -11.70 -22.54 -16.77
N LYS A 26 -11.84 -23.06 -18.00
CA LYS A 26 -12.93 -22.65 -18.90
C LYS A 26 -14.29 -22.91 -18.27
N PHE A 27 -14.51 -24.09 -17.69
CA PHE A 27 -15.78 -24.45 -17.05
C PHE A 27 -16.11 -23.51 -15.89
N LEU A 28 -15.13 -23.24 -15.02
CA LEU A 28 -15.24 -22.28 -13.93
C LEU A 28 -15.54 -20.86 -14.44
N CYS A 29 -14.91 -20.47 -15.56
CA CYS A 29 -15.19 -19.21 -16.23
C CYS A 29 -16.53 -19.18 -16.99
N GLY A 30 -17.29 -20.28 -17.05
CA GLY A 30 -18.55 -20.34 -17.82
C GLY A 30 -19.65 -19.40 -17.35
N GLY A 31 -19.58 -18.95 -16.09
CA GLY A 31 -20.47 -17.90 -15.57
C GLY A 31 -20.09 -16.48 -16.00
N ILE A 32 -18.84 -16.26 -16.44
CA ILE A 32 -18.26 -14.93 -16.70
C ILE A 32 -17.95 -14.74 -18.19
N ILE A 33 -17.52 -15.82 -18.85
CA ILE A 33 -17.16 -15.89 -20.25
C ILE A 33 -18.25 -16.67 -20.97
N GLY A 34 -18.97 -16.01 -21.87
CA GLY A 34 -20.03 -16.66 -22.64
C GLY A 34 -19.49 -17.78 -23.54
N LYS A 35 -20.34 -18.77 -23.85
CA LYS A 35 -19.99 -19.94 -24.68
C LYS A 35 -19.23 -19.58 -25.96
N LYS A 36 -19.64 -18.51 -26.65
CA LYS A 36 -18.97 -17.99 -27.86
C LYS A 36 -17.51 -17.57 -27.66
N ASP A 37 -17.17 -17.03 -26.50
CA ASP A 37 -15.81 -16.61 -26.18
C ASP A 37 -14.97 -17.81 -25.68
N GLN A 38 -15.59 -18.75 -24.95
CA GLN A 38 -14.93 -20.00 -24.54
C GLN A 38 -14.50 -20.88 -25.72
N GLU A 39 -15.27 -20.88 -26.80
CA GLU A 39 -14.94 -21.60 -28.05
C GLU A 39 -13.73 -20.98 -28.76
N LYS A 40 -13.50 -19.66 -28.63
CA LYS A 40 -12.36 -18.96 -29.24
C LYS A 40 -11.05 -19.10 -28.43
N ILE A 41 -11.15 -19.45 -27.16
CA ILE A 41 -10.02 -19.57 -26.26
C ILE A 41 -9.32 -20.91 -26.52
N ASP A 42 -8.25 -20.91 -27.31
CA ASP A 42 -7.48 -22.15 -27.57
C ASP A 42 -6.31 -22.33 -26.58
N ALA A 43 -5.86 -21.24 -25.95
CA ALA A 43 -4.71 -21.21 -25.05
C ALA A 43 -5.03 -20.48 -23.72
N GLY A 44 -4.31 -20.82 -22.65
CA GLY A 44 -4.48 -20.19 -21.32
C GLY A 44 -4.20 -18.70 -21.35
N LEU A 45 -3.23 -18.29 -22.16
CA LEU A 45 -2.96 -16.88 -22.39
C LEU A 45 -4.16 -16.12 -22.96
N LYS A 46 -4.89 -16.71 -23.92
CA LYS A 46 -6.10 -16.09 -24.48
C LYS A 46 -7.19 -15.97 -23.41
N LEU A 47 -7.33 -16.97 -22.53
CA LEU A 47 -8.25 -16.91 -21.39
C LEU A 47 -7.93 -15.72 -20.50
N PHE A 48 -6.66 -15.55 -20.13
CA PHE A 48 -6.21 -14.45 -19.28
C PHE A 48 -6.39 -13.10 -19.96
N GLN A 49 -6.06 -13.00 -21.25
CA GLN A 49 -6.27 -11.78 -22.03
C GLN A 49 -7.75 -11.38 -22.06
N PHE A 50 -8.67 -12.33 -22.22
CA PHE A 50 -10.12 -12.06 -22.15
C PHE A 50 -10.55 -11.61 -20.75
N LEU A 51 -10.04 -12.24 -19.70
CA LEU A 51 -10.33 -11.83 -18.32
C LEU A 51 -9.80 -10.41 -18.04
N THR A 52 -8.66 -10.05 -18.63
CA THR A 52 -8.11 -8.71 -18.55
C THR A 52 -8.91 -7.68 -19.32
N GLU A 53 -9.33 -8.00 -20.54
CA GLU A 53 -10.20 -7.12 -21.34
C GLU A 53 -11.58 -6.91 -20.68
N ARG A 54 -12.08 -7.92 -19.96
CA ARG A 54 -13.32 -7.84 -19.16
C ARG A 54 -13.13 -7.10 -17.83
N GLY A 55 -11.91 -6.71 -17.47
CA GLY A 55 -11.60 -6.04 -16.19
C GLY A 55 -11.71 -6.94 -14.96
N LYS A 56 -11.72 -8.26 -15.14
CA LYS A 56 -11.73 -9.25 -14.04
C LYS A 56 -10.33 -9.68 -13.61
N LEU A 57 -9.34 -9.41 -14.45
CA LEU A 57 -7.95 -9.74 -14.20
C LEU A 57 -7.06 -8.55 -14.57
N GLY A 58 -6.43 -7.91 -13.60
CA GLY A 58 -5.53 -6.79 -13.82
C GLY A 58 -4.21 -6.98 -13.10
N ALA A 59 -3.21 -6.16 -13.43
CA ALA A 59 -1.97 -6.11 -12.66
C ALA A 59 -2.21 -5.76 -11.17
N ASP A 60 -3.29 -5.03 -10.91
CA ASP A 60 -3.74 -4.63 -9.57
C ASP A 60 -4.84 -5.54 -9.00
N ASN A 61 -5.32 -6.52 -9.77
CA ASN A 61 -6.41 -7.41 -9.35
C ASN A 61 -6.21 -8.81 -9.94
N THR A 62 -5.39 -9.61 -9.26
CA THR A 62 -5.11 -11.01 -9.55
C THR A 62 -5.87 -11.98 -8.67
N GLU A 63 -6.68 -11.50 -7.71
CA GLU A 63 -7.46 -12.32 -6.78
C GLU A 63 -8.32 -13.33 -7.53
N PHE A 64 -9.00 -12.89 -8.59
CA PHE A 64 -9.85 -13.75 -9.40
C PHE A 64 -9.07 -14.89 -10.09
N LEU A 65 -7.86 -14.61 -10.58
CA LEU A 65 -7.01 -15.64 -11.16
C LEU A 65 -6.42 -16.56 -10.09
N SER A 66 -6.09 -16.03 -8.91
CA SER A 66 -5.64 -16.81 -7.75
C SER A 66 -6.72 -17.79 -7.30
N GLU A 67 -7.99 -17.37 -7.21
CA GLU A 67 -9.11 -18.26 -6.90
C GLU A 67 -9.33 -19.33 -7.97
N LEU A 68 -9.22 -18.98 -9.25
CA LEU A 68 -9.32 -19.95 -10.34
C LEU A 68 -8.21 -21.01 -10.26
N LEU A 69 -6.97 -20.58 -9.99
CA LEU A 69 -5.81 -21.47 -9.87
C LEU A 69 -5.89 -22.37 -8.62
N LYS A 70 -6.48 -21.88 -7.52
CA LYS A 70 -6.79 -22.68 -6.32
C LYS A 70 -7.89 -23.70 -6.59
N ASN A 71 -8.92 -23.34 -7.35
CA ASN A 71 -10.02 -24.25 -7.68
C ASN A 71 -9.61 -25.42 -8.59
N ILE A 72 -8.56 -25.27 -9.39
CA ILE A 72 -7.97 -26.36 -10.17
C ILE A 72 -6.89 -27.14 -9.39
N GLU A 73 -6.80 -26.92 -8.07
CA GLU A 73 -5.80 -27.51 -7.15
C GLU A 73 -4.34 -27.22 -7.52
N ARG A 74 -4.06 -26.27 -8.42
CA ARG A 74 -2.70 -25.81 -8.75
C ARG A 74 -2.28 -24.69 -7.82
N HIS A 75 -2.06 -25.08 -6.57
CA HIS A 75 -1.48 -24.21 -5.56
C HIS A 75 -0.12 -23.67 -5.98
N ASP A 76 0.72 -24.43 -6.69
CA ASP A 76 2.04 -23.96 -7.15
C ASP A 76 1.95 -22.73 -8.08
N LEU A 77 0.96 -22.71 -8.97
CA LEU A 77 0.75 -21.59 -9.89
C LEU A 77 0.12 -20.40 -9.19
N SER A 78 -0.80 -20.67 -8.25
CA SER A 78 -1.37 -19.64 -7.39
C SER A 78 -0.28 -18.98 -6.55
N ASP A 79 0.67 -19.76 -6.03
CA ASP A 79 1.79 -19.27 -5.23
C ASP A 79 2.76 -18.46 -6.08
N LYS A 80 3.04 -18.90 -7.32
CA LYS A 80 3.84 -18.13 -8.29
C LYS A 80 3.18 -16.81 -8.66
N LEU A 81 1.85 -16.82 -8.88
CA LEU A 81 1.07 -15.61 -9.11
C LEU A 81 1.06 -14.71 -7.86
N ASN A 82 0.87 -15.27 -6.67
CA ASN A 82 0.86 -14.55 -5.41
C ASN A 82 2.23 -14.03 -5.01
N SER A 83 3.33 -14.67 -5.43
CA SER A 83 4.70 -14.18 -5.24
C SER A 83 4.95 -12.96 -6.12
N PHE A 84 4.48 -13.00 -7.38
CA PHE A 84 4.46 -11.83 -8.25
C PHE A 84 3.53 -10.74 -7.71
N GLU A 85 2.34 -11.11 -7.23
CA GLU A 85 1.42 -10.20 -6.58
C GLU A 85 2.02 -9.65 -5.30
N SER A 86 2.75 -10.41 -4.49
CA SER A 86 3.41 -9.89 -3.28
C SER A 86 4.53 -8.90 -3.63
N GLN A 87 5.18 -9.09 -4.78
CA GLN A 87 6.14 -8.15 -5.36
C GLN A 87 5.45 -6.91 -5.96
N SER A 88 4.22 -7.01 -6.46
CA SER A 88 3.47 -5.87 -7.06
C SER A 88 2.48 -5.19 -6.10
N ALA A 89 1.99 -5.90 -5.09
CA ALA A 89 1.09 -5.50 -4.00
C ALA A 89 1.81 -4.65 -2.95
N HIS A 90 3.14 -4.61 -3.00
CA HIS A 90 3.92 -3.54 -2.37
C HIS A 90 3.55 -2.14 -2.89
N THR A 91 2.75 -2.03 -3.96
CA THR A 91 2.39 -0.72 -4.54
C THR A 91 0.92 -0.34 -4.50
N PHE A 92 -0.02 -1.22 -4.14
CA PHE A 92 -1.46 -0.88 -4.28
C PHE A 92 -2.44 -1.24 -3.16
N SER A 93 -2.01 -1.85 -2.06
CA SER A 93 -2.90 -2.05 -0.91
C SER A 93 -2.43 -1.33 0.34
N GLN A 94 -3.25 -0.34 0.73
CA GLN A 94 -3.26 0.42 1.99
C GLN A 94 -2.41 1.71 2.06
N PRO A 95 -2.88 2.82 1.48
CA PRO A 95 -2.43 4.16 1.90
C PRO A 95 -2.78 4.48 3.37
N ASN A 96 -3.58 3.68 4.07
CA ASN A 96 -4.01 3.99 5.44
C ASN A 96 -3.19 3.27 6.51
N GLU A 97 -2.75 2.04 6.28
CA GLU A 97 -1.96 1.27 7.26
C GLU A 97 -0.47 1.57 7.11
N THR A 98 0.04 1.60 5.88
CA THR A 98 1.40 2.03 5.58
C THR A 98 1.64 3.46 6.01
N GLU A 99 0.76 4.42 5.66
CA GLU A 99 0.92 5.78 6.18
C GLU A 99 0.75 5.84 7.70
N ARG A 100 -0.08 4.99 8.32
CA ARG A 100 -0.13 4.90 9.79
C ARG A 100 1.21 4.46 10.37
N ALA A 101 1.80 3.42 9.83
CA ALA A 101 3.09 2.89 10.26
C ALA A 101 4.21 3.93 10.04
N LYS A 102 4.26 4.54 8.86
CA LYS A 102 5.19 5.62 8.55
C LYS A 102 5.00 6.82 9.49
N LEU A 103 3.76 7.21 9.77
CA LEU A 103 3.45 8.27 10.72
C LEU A 103 3.83 7.89 12.15
N ASP A 104 3.76 6.62 12.54
CA ASP A 104 4.16 6.15 13.86
C ASP A 104 5.69 6.23 14.03
N ILE A 105 6.42 5.70 13.03
CA ILE A 105 7.89 5.80 12.96
C ILE A 105 8.33 7.27 12.96
N ALA A 106 7.68 8.11 12.15
CA ALA A 106 7.94 9.53 12.12
C ALA A 106 7.63 10.19 13.47
N THR A 107 6.53 9.81 14.12
CA THR A 107 6.13 10.34 15.43
C THR A 107 7.17 10.04 16.50
N GLU A 108 7.75 8.84 16.51
CA GLU A 108 8.81 8.46 17.45
C GLU A 108 10.07 9.34 17.25
N VAL A 109 10.57 9.43 16.01
CA VAL A 109 11.77 10.25 15.70
C VAL A 109 11.54 11.72 16.01
N ILE A 110 10.34 12.22 15.69
CA ILE A 110 9.96 13.59 15.97
C ILE A 110 9.87 13.80 17.48
N ALA A 111 9.31 12.88 18.25
CA ALA A 111 9.25 13.02 19.70
C ALA A 111 10.65 13.17 20.32
N GLU A 112 11.61 12.37 19.85
CA GLU A 112 13.00 12.41 20.31
C GLU A 112 13.74 13.69 19.89
N ASN A 113 13.39 14.32 18.75
CA ASN A 113 14.18 15.41 18.16
C ASN A 113 13.47 16.79 18.14
N LEU A 114 12.16 16.86 18.36
CA LEU A 114 11.37 18.11 18.26
C LEU A 114 11.50 18.99 19.51
N GLY A 115 11.74 18.35 20.68
CA GLY A 115 11.95 19.02 21.95
C GLY A 115 10.90 20.11 22.24
N LYS A 116 11.32 21.32 22.58
CA LYS A 116 10.44 22.45 22.95
C LYS A 116 9.68 23.09 21.77
N SER A 117 10.01 22.71 20.53
CA SER A 117 9.52 23.39 19.33
C SER A 117 8.24 22.80 18.73
N TRP A 118 7.62 21.84 19.43
CA TRP A 118 6.37 21.21 19.03
C TRP A 118 5.22 22.19 18.82
N ARG A 119 5.22 23.35 19.51
CA ARG A 119 4.23 24.40 19.28
C ARG A 119 4.30 25.01 17.88
N LYS A 120 5.52 25.18 17.35
CA LYS A 120 5.72 25.72 16.00
C LYS A 120 5.20 24.73 14.97
N LEU A 121 5.50 23.45 15.17
CA LEU A 121 5.00 22.36 14.32
C LEU A 121 3.48 22.28 14.36
N GLY A 122 2.88 22.34 15.55
CA GLY A 122 1.44 22.31 15.74
C GLY A 122 0.70 23.42 14.98
N ARG A 123 1.21 24.66 15.04
CA ARG A 123 0.65 25.77 14.25
C ARG A 123 0.77 25.55 12.75
N LYS A 124 1.90 24.99 12.29
CA LYS A 124 2.11 24.67 10.85
C LYS A 124 1.22 23.54 10.37
N LEU A 125 0.93 22.58 11.23
CA LEU A 125 0.01 21.48 10.96
C LEU A 125 -1.48 21.91 10.99
N GLY A 126 -1.77 23.19 11.23
CA GLY A 126 -3.13 23.72 11.24
C GLY A 126 -3.92 23.44 12.52
N LEU A 127 -3.26 23.02 13.60
CA LEU A 127 -3.91 22.83 14.89
C LEU A 127 -4.23 24.19 15.53
N LYS A 128 -5.44 24.31 16.08
CA LYS A 128 -5.90 25.52 16.79
C LYS A 128 -5.06 25.77 18.05
N ASP A 129 -4.73 27.03 18.34
CA ASP A 129 -3.95 27.43 19.53
C ASP A 129 -4.58 26.92 20.84
N VAL A 130 -5.91 26.82 20.93
CA VAL A 130 -6.62 26.25 22.09
C VAL A 130 -6.22 24.79 22.37
N LYS A 131 -6.03 23.98 21.31
CA LYS A 131 -5.57 22.59 21.46
C LYS A 131 -4.11 22.54 21.88
N LEU A 132 -3.27 23.44 21.33
CA LEU A 132 -1.86 23.54 21.71
C LEU A 132 -1.69 23.94 23.19
N GLU A 133 -2.48 24.89 23.68
CA GLU A 133 -2.49 25.25 25.11
C GLU A 133 -2.94 24.09 25.99
N SER A 134 -3.97 23.34 25.55
CA SER A 134 -4.47 22.18 26.30
C SER A 134 -3.41 21.08 26.43
N ILE A 135 -2.67 20.79 25.34
CA ILE A 135 -1.55 19.84 25.35
C ILE A 135 -0.43 20.37 26.25
N HIS A 136 -0.10 21.66 26.16
CA HIS A 136 0.94 22.26 26.98
C HIS A 136 0.62 22.16 28.47
N ARG A 137 -0.64 22.37 28.86
CA ARG A 137 -1.08 22.31 30.25
C ARG A 137 -1.11 20.88 30.80
N LYS A 138 -1.41 19.88 29.97
CA LYS A 138 -1.44 18.47 30.36
C LYS A 138 -0.05 17.84 30.45
N TYR A 139 0.84 18.16 29.51
CA TYR A 139 2.12 17.48 29.33
C TYR A 139 3.31 18.43 29.48
N ALA A 140 3.21 19.47 30.30
CA ALA A 140 4.23 20.53 30.45
C ALA A 140 5.64 20.02 30.77
N THR A 141 5.72 18.87 31.44
CA THR A 141 6.97 18.29 31.98
C THR A 141 7.65 17.33 31.00
N GLU A 142 6.88 16.70 30.11
CA GLU A 142 7.34 15.60 29.24
C GLU A 142 7.36 16.07 27.77
N LEU A 143 8.54 16.48 27.29
CA LEU A 143 8.70 17.05 25.94
C LEU A 143 8.42 16.02 24.83
N GLU A 144 8.80 14.77 25.04
CA GLU A 144 8.55 13.67 24.09
C GLU A 144 7.04 13.37 24.01
N GLU A 145 6.36 13.27 25.14
CA GLU A 145 4.90 13.05 25.19
C GLU A 145 4.12 14.20 24.54
N THR A 146 4.55 15.47 24.71
CA THR A 146 3.88 16.59 24.03
C THR A 146 3.92 16.48 22.51
N ALA A 147 5.02 15.98 21.95
CA ALA A 147 5.16 15.80 20.51
C ALA A 147 4.30 14.64 20.01
N VAL A 148 4.28 13.52 20.75
CA VAL A 148 3.42 12.37 20.42
C VAL A 148 1.94 12.75 20.48
N GLU A 149 1.51 13.45 21.54
CA GLU A 149 0.11 13.83 21.71
C GLU A 149 -0.33 14.87 20.67
N LEU A 150 0.55 15.82 20.30
CA LEU A 150 0.33 16.73 19.19
C LEU A 150 0.04 15.96 17.89
N LEU A 151 0.87 14.96 17.58
CA LEU A 151 0.75 14.18 16.36
C LEU A 151 -0.46 13.25 16.38
N LYS A 152 -0.83 12.71 17.54
CA LYS A 152 -2.09 11.98 17.74
C LYS A 152 -3.29 12.89 17.48
N GLU A 153 -3.29 14.10 18.03
CA GLU A 153 -4.37 15.06 17.87
C GLU A 153 -4.45 15.59 16.43
N TRP A 154 -3.31 15.79 15.76
CA TRP A 154 -3.25 16.08 14.33
C TRP A 154 -3.82 14.95 13.49
N ARG A 155 -3.37 13.70 13.73
CA ARG A 155 -3.88 12.50 13.05
C ARG A 155 -5.39 12.35 13.26
N LYS A 156 -5.90 12.65 14.45
CA LYS A 156 -7.35 12.64 14.74
C LYS A 156 -8.11 13.76 14.04
N SER A 157 -7.50 14.94 13.89
CA SER A 157 -8.11 16.10 13.23
C SER A 157 -8.08 15.99 11.70
N ARG A 158 -7.09 15.29 11.11
CA ARG A 158 -6.93 15.09 9.66
C ARG A 158 -7.44 13.72 9.17
N GLY A 159 -7.58 12.75 10.06
CA GLY A 159 -8.14 11.43 9.74
C GLY A 159 -7.36 10.69 8.65
N ALA A 160 -8.05 10.36 7.56
CA ALA A 160 -7.50 9.63 6.41
C ALA A 160 -6.63 10.48 5.47
N GLU A 161 -6.61 11.81 5.66
CA GLU A 161 -5.76 12.73 4.88
C GLU A 161 -4.40 12.99 5.56
N ALA A 162 -4.15 12.39 6.72
CA ALA A 162 -2.87 12.48 7.39
C ALA A 162 -1.82 11.67 6.62
N ARG A 163 -0.94 12.35 5.88
CA ARG A 163 0.19 11.75 5.17
C ARG A 163 1.52 12.11 5.81
N THR A 164 2.48 11.22 5.68
CA THR A 164 3.86 11.44 6.12
C THR A 164 4.50 12.61 5.36
N ALA A 165 4.14 12.80 4.08
CA ALA A 165 4.61 13.92 3.27
C ALA A 165 4.21 15.29 3.85
N ASP A 166 2.98 15.44 4.35
CA ASP A 166 2.53 16.67 5.01
C ASP A 166 3.30 16.94 6.31
N LEU A 167 3.62 15.87 7.04
CA LEU A 167 4.38 15.94 8.28
C LEU A 167 5.84 16.37 7.99
N LEU A 168 6.46 15.80 6.97
CA LEU A 168 7.78 16.18 6.48
C LEU A 168 7.82 17.62 5.97
N ALA A 169 6.79 18.04 5.21
CA ALA A 169 6.66 19.42 4.75
C ALA A 169 6.56 20.40 5.94
N ALA A 170 5.78 20.06 6.96
CA ALA A 170 5.66 20.86 8.18
C ALA A 170 6.98 20.92 8.97
N LEU A 171 7.72 19.81 9.07
CA LEU A 171 9.04 19.76 9.70
C LEU A 171 10.05 20.66 8.98
N ARG A 172 10.14 20.55 7.65
CA ARG A 172 11.01 21.41 6.82
C ARG A 172 10.62 22.88 6.95
N ALA A 173 9.32 23.18 6.95
CA ALA A 173 8.81 24.54 7.19
C ALA A 173 9.11 25.08 8.60
N CYS A 174 9.32 24.20 9.58
CA CYS A 174 9.76 24.54 10.93
C CYS A 174 11.28 24.56 11.11
N GLN A 175 12.06 24.43 10.03
CA GLN A 175 13.54 24.31 10.02
C GLN A 175 14.08 23.07 10.73
N PHE A 176 13.25 22.05 10.98
CA PHE A 176 13.67 20.75 11.49
C PHE A 176 14.13 19.85 10.34
N ASN A 177 15.01 20.36 9.49
CA ASN A 177 15.51 19.60 8.33
C ASN A 177 16.26 18.35 8.78
N LEU A 178 17.02 18.42 9.88
CA LEU A 178 17.70 17.25 10.46
C LEU A 178 16.73 16.17 10.92
N THR A 179 15.61 16.57 11.55
CA THR A 179 14.57 15.64 11.97
C THR A 179 13.82 15.06 10.77
N ALA A 180 13.53 15.88 9.76
CA ALA A 180 12.91 15.43 8.51
C ALA A 180 13.78 14.39 7.80
N ASP A 181 15.09 14.64 7.71
CA ASP A 181 16.06 13.73 7.10
C ASP A 181 16.16 12.41 7.88
N LYS A 182 16.23 12.47 9.22
CA LYS A 182 16.17 11.27 10.08
C LYS A 182 14.87 10.49 9.93
N VAL A 183 13.73 11.19 9.79
CA VAL A 183 12.44 10.53 9.54
C VAL A 183 12.51 9.83 8.19
N GLU A 184 12.95 10.49 7.13
CA GLU A 184 13.10 9.87 5.80
C GLU A 184 14.06 8.68 5.80
N ASP A 185 15.18 8.77 6.54
CA ASP A 185 16.16 7.70 6.68
C ASP A 185 15.59 6.49 7.44
N LYS A 186 14.92 6.71 8.57
CA LYS A 186 14.27 5.64 9.35
C LYS A 186 13.11 4.99 8.60
N LEU A 187 12.41 5.75 7.76
CA LEU A 187 11.40 5.23 6.84
C LEU A 187 12.02 4.38 5.72
N LYS A 188 13.18 4.78 5.19
CA LYS A 188 13.95 4.00 4.23
C LYS A 188 14.45 2.68 4.83
N ASP A 189 15.01 2.74 6.02
CA ASP A 189 15.52 1.58 6.76
C ASP A 189 14.41 0.57 7.11
N SER A 190 13.20 1.05 7.42
CA SER A 190 12.02 0.21 7.68
C SER A 190 11.38 -0.42 6.43
N GLY A 191 12.02 -0.30 5.26
CA GLY A 191 11.53 -0.86 3.99
C GLY A 191 10.46 -0.01 3.29
N TYR A 192 10.21 1.21 3.75
CA TYR A 192 9.29 2.19 3.13
C TYR A 192 10.02 3.29 2.37
N GLY A 193 11.29 3.07 2.02
CA GLY A 193 12.10 3.95 1.21
C GLY A 193 11.74 3.85 -0.26
N GLU A 194 11.39 4.99 -0.87
CA GLU A 194 11.19 5.12 -2.31
C GLU A 194 12.30 4.43 -3.12
N MET A 195 11.88 3.53 -4.02
CA MET A 195 12.55 3.34 -5.31
C MET A 195 12.20 4.49 -6.24
#